data_AF-U5ELS8-F1
#
_entry.id   AF-U5ELS8-F1
#
_cell.length_a   1.000
_cell.length_b   1.000
_cell.length_c   1.000
_cell.angle_alpha   90.00
_cell.angle_beta   90.00
_cell.angle_gamma   90.00
#
_symmetry.space_group_name_H-M   'P 1'
#
loop_
_entity.id
_entity.type
_entity.pdbx_description
1 polymer ?
#
loop_
_entity_poly.entity_id
_entity_poly.type
_entity_poly.pdbx_seq_one_letter_code
_entity_poly.pdbx_strand_id
1 'polypeptide(L)'
;MPLERTGFEQSLALRRYGKTGSSVALPFTIDDTPALRRHTRLAIPRATETTHPAVVEQIEQAVENWRRESNGRTECRTFALSSFPDPATAAVLLETLPLECLRARHPSATDLVVTPSTPGRVWSRLFAAAANGGAYNSGTGGAYGRLAAWRSLGGLCGATEFDSVDDIRRRAEDSHWFLFEADTAWFEHIAWDFAILVLTPEPGLSVLAVTDTD
;
A
#
# COMPACT_ATOMS: atom_id res chain seq x y z
N MET A 1 -9.98 -4.26 -18.05
CA MET A 1 -10.30 -4.83 -16.71
C MET A 1 -11.09 -6.12 -16.93
N PRO A 2 -10.79 -7.21 -16.20
CA PRO A 2 -11.50 -8.49 -16.34
C PRO A 2 -13.00 -8.34 -16.05
N LEU A 3 -13.83 -9.07 -16.79
CA LEU A 3 -15.28 -9.11 -16.57
C LEU A 3 -15.65 -9.99 -15.37
N GLU A 4 -14.80 -10.96 -15.04
CA GLU A 4 -14.97 -11.87 -13.91
C GLU A 4 -14.09 -11.45 -12.72
N ARG A 5 -14.41 -11.99 -11.54
CA ARG A 5 -13.63 -11.75 -10.33
C ARG A 5 -12.39 -12.63 -10.30
N THR A 6 -11.24 -12.02 -10.06
CA THR A 6 -9.98 -12.75 -9.86
C THR A 6 -9.92 -13.36 -8.45
N GLY A 7 -8.92 -14.23 -8.19
CA GLY A 7 -8.71 -14.80 -6.85
C GLY A 7 -8.56 -13.75 -5.74
N PHE A 8 -7.95 -12.58 -6.02
CA PHE A 8 -7.83 -11.47 -5.06
C PHE A 8 -9.19 -10.85 -4.71
N GLU A 9 -10.17 -10.99 -5.60
CA GLU A 9 -11.48 -10.38 -5.48
C GLU A 9 -12.55 -11.31 -4.89
N GLN A 10 -12.22 -12.59 -4.73
CA GLN A 10 -13.17 -13.62 -4.27
C GLN A 10 -13.50 -13.48 -2.78
N SER A 11 -12.59 -12.94 -1.97
CA SER A 11 -12.82 -12.71 -0.53
C SER A 11 -13.41 -11.34 -0.21
N LEU A 12 -13.80 -10.55 -1.22
CA LEU A 12 -14.29 -9.20 -0.98
C LEU A 12 -15.69 -9.23 -0.37
N ALA A 13 -15.82 -8.61 0.80
CA ALA A 13 -17.09 -8.08 1.26
C ALA A 13 -17.49 -6.90 0.36
N LEU A 14 -18.08 -7.19 -0.79
CA LEU A 14 -18.56 -6.16 -1.70
C LEU A 14 -19.80 -5.47 -1.14
N ARG A 15 -19.95 -4.18 -1.45
CA ARG A 15 -21.21 -3.45 -1.25
C ARG A 15 -22.36 -4.25 -1.84
N ARG A 16 -23.37 -4.55 -1.02
CA ARG A 16 -24.71 -4.90 -1.50
C ARG A 16 -25.41 -3.60 -1.87
N TYR A 17 -25.64 -3.38 -3.16
CA TYR A 17 -26.42 -2.25 -3.65
C TYR A 17 -27.91 -2.42 -3.27
N GLY A 18 -28.28 -1.90 -2.10
CA GLY A 18 -29.68 -1.72 -1.69
C GLY A 18 -29.99 -0.24 -1.53
N LYS A 19 -31.24 0.17 -1.81
CA LYS A 19 -31.69 1.59 -1.77
C LYS A 19 -31.51 2.31 -0.43
N THR A 20 -31.08 1.61 0.61
CA THR A 20 -30.80 2.14 1.96
C THR A 20 -29.48 1.59 2.56
N GLY A 21 -28.64 0.92 1.77
CA GLY A 21 -27.51 0.14 2.27
C GLY A 21 -26.18 0.89 2.31
N SER A 22 -25.77 1.32 3.50
CA SER A 22 -24.37 1.56 3.83
C SER A 22 -23.63 0.22 4.05
N SER A 23 -22.29 0.31 4.12
CA SER A 23 -21.36 -0.59 4.84
C SER A 23 -20.47 -1.52 4.00
N VAL A 24 -19.19 -1.14 3.87
CA VAL A 24 -18.14 -1.84 4.61
C VAL A 24 -17.68 -0.87 5.68
N ALA A 25 -17.55 -1.34 6.92
CA ALA A 25 -16.92 -0.56 7.96
C ALA A 25 -15.42 -0.43 7.60
N LEU A 26 -15.00 0.78 7.25
CA LEU A 26 -13.80 1.31 7.88
C LEU A 26 -14.00 1.10 9.39
N PRO A 27 -13.10 0.41 10.10
CA PRO A 27 -11.66 0.44 9.86
C PRO A 27 -11.11 -0.79 9.12
N PHE A 28 -9.93 -0.61 8.51
CA PHE A 28 -9.03 -1.71 8.19
C PHE A 28 -8.85 -2.53 9.48
N THR A 29 -9.28 -3.79 9.49
CA THR A 29 -9.09 -4.64 10.69
C THR A 29 -7.60 -4.71 11.02
N ILE A 30 -7.27 -4.51 12.30
CA ILE A 30 -5.94 -4.78 12.83
C ILE A 30 -5.64 -6.25 12.54
N ASP A 31 -4.60 -6.50 11.74
CA ASP A 31 -4.21 -7.85 11.35
C ASP A 31 -3.42 -8.48 12.52
N ASP A 32 -3.89 -9.62 13.06
CA ASP A 32 -3.17 -10.41 14.10
C ASP A 32 -1.89 -11.10 13.55
N THR A 33 -1.40 -10.69 12.38
CA THR A 33 -0.19 -11.27 11.80
C THR A 33 1.02 -10.76 12.58
N PRO A 34 1.90 -11.65 13.08
CA PRO A 34 3.02 -11.21 13.90
C PRO A 34 3.99 -10.36 13.09
N ALA A 35 4.44 -9.26 13.70
CA ALA A 35 5.45 -8.38 13.13
C ALA A 35 6.78 -9.12 12.91
N LEU A 36 7.52 -8.69 11.89
CA LEU A 36 8.88 -9.15 11.63
C LEU A 36 9.80 -8.75 12.78
N ARG A 37 10.66 -9.69 13.17
CA ARG A 37 11.76 -9.38 14.09
C ARG A 37 12.84 -8.62 13.32
N ARG A 38 13.49 -7.64 13.96
CA ARG A 38 14.65 -6.96 13.38
C ARG A 38 15.79 -7.97 13.18
N HIS A 39 16.19 -8.18 11.92
CA HIS A 39 17.32 -9.03 11.55
C HIS A 39 18.52 -8.18 11.12
N THR A 40 19.44 -7.90 12.05
CA THR A 40 20.61 -7.02 11.80
C THR A 40 21.84 -7.76 11.25
N ARG A 41 21.79 -9.09 11.13
CA ARG A 41 22.92 -9.92 10.66
C ARG A 41 22.87 -10.26 9.18
N LEU A 42 21.75 -9.97 8.51
CA LEU A 42 21.59 -10.20 7.08
C LEU A 42 22.13 -8.99 6.31
N ALA A 43 22.68 -9.23 5.12
CA ALA A 43 23.15 -8.17 4.25
C ALA A 43 21.96 -7.33 3.77
N ILE A 44 22.02 -6.02 3.98
CA ILE A 44 21.00 -5.07 3.52
C ILE A 44 21.44 -4.55 2.15
N PRO A 45 20.65 -4.74 1.07
CA PRO A 45 20.99 -4.19 -0.23
C PRO A 45 20.97 -2.67 -0.19
N ARG A 46 21.81 -2.03 -1.00
CA ARG A 46 21.76 -0.59 -1.18
C ARG A 46 20.51 -0.23 -2.00
N ALA A 47 19.73 0.73 -1.51
CA ALA A 47 18.61 1.30 -2.24
C ALA A 47 19.03 2.61 -2.92
N THR A 48 18.67 2.76 -4.19
CA THR A 48 18.80 4.01 -4.96
C THR A 48 17.40 4.44 -5.39
N GLU A 49 17.01 5.66 -5.05
CA GLU A 49 15.69 6.17 -5.40
C GLU A 49 15.51 6.28 -6.92
N THR A 50 14.37 5.82 -7.41
CA THR A 50 13.97 5.81 -8.83
C THR A 50 12.58 6.41 -9.05
N THR A 51 12.06 7.12 -8.04
CA THR A 51 10.71 7.70 -8.05
C THR A 51 10.49 8.58 -9.29
N HIS A 52 9.46 8.26 -10.08
CA HIS A 52 9.05 9.05 -11.24
C HIS A 52 7.60 9.51 -11.10
N PRO A 53 7.24 10.76 -11.47
CA PRO A 53 5.88 11.29 -11.27
C PRO A 53 4.75 10.42 -11.84
N ALA A 54 4.94 9.85 -13.02
CA ALA A 54 3.94 8.97 -13.64
C ALA A 54 3.69 7.67 -12.83
N VAL A 55 4.74 7.13 -12.21
CA VAL A 55 4.63 5.95 -11.36
C VAL A 55 3.92 6.30 -10.04
N VAL A 56 4.24 7.47 -9.47
CA VAL A 56 3.54 8.01 -8.30
C VAL A 56 2.05 8.16 -8.58
N GLU A 57 1.68 8.82 -9.69
CA GLU A 57 0.27 9.01 -10.07
C GLU A 57 -0.46 7.66 -10.23
N GLN A 58 0.21 6.65 -10.78
CA GLN A 58 -0.34 5.31 -10.92
C GLN A 58 -0.52 4.60 -9.56
N ILE A 59 0.47 4.66 -8.68
CA ILE A 59 0.43 4.07 -7.33
C ILE A 59 -0.65 4.74 -6.48
N GLU A 60 -0.81 6.06 -6.57
CA GLU A 60 -1.74 6.84 -5.75
C GLU A 60 -3.21 6.79 -6.23
N GLN A 61 -3.51 6.19 -7.39
CA GLN A 61 -4.89 6.16 -7.95
C GLN A 61 -5.97 5.72 -6.94
N ALA A 62 -5.68 4.73 -6.10
CA ALA A 62 -6.61 4.20 -5.11
C ALA A 62 -6.94 5.16 -3.96
N VAL A 63 -6.13 6.19 -3.75
CA VAL A 63 -6.27 7.17 -2.66
C VAL A 63 -6.36 8.61 -3.19
N GLU A 64 -6.50 8.78 -4.51
CA GLU A 64 -6.53 10.10 -5.15
C GLU A 64 -7.63 11.00 -4.57
N ASN A 65 -8.80 10.43 -4.26
CA ASN A 65 -9.89 11.18 -3.65
C ASN A 65 -9.54 11.68 -2.23
N TRP A 66 -8.77 10.93 -1.44
CA TRP A 66 -8.32 11.37 -0.11
C TRP A 66 -7.48 12.63 -0.21
N ARG A 67 -6.61 12.71 -1.23
CA ARG A 67 -5.78 13.90 -1.49
C ARG A 67 -6.53 15.08 -2.10
N ARG A 68 -7.45 14.83 -3.03
CA ARG A 68 -8.13 15.89 -3.79
C ARG A 68 -9.34 16.47 -3.07
N GLU A 69 -10.06 15.63 -2.36
CA GLU A 69 -11.38 15.92 -1.81
C GLU A 69 -11.38 15.89 -0.27
N SER A 70 -10.22 15.63 0.33
CA SER A 70 -9.99 15.68 1.77
C SER A 70 -8.63 16.32 2.09
N ASN A 71 -8.16 16.16 3.33
CA ASN A 71 -6.87 16.68 3.79
C ASN A 71 -5.78 15.58 3.78
N GLY A 72 -6.01 14.49 3.03
CA GLY A 72 -5.15 13.33 3.03
C GLY A 72 -3.73 13.64 2.56
N ARG A 73 -2.76 12.99 3.21
CA ARG A 73 -1.34 13.01 2.83
C ARG A 73 -0.95 11.67 2.25
N THR A 74 -0.10 11.71 1.24
CA THR A 74 0.48 10.50 0.64
C THR A 74 1.98 10.66 0.53
N GLU A 75 2.69 9.57 0.76
CA GLU A 75 4.09 9.44 0.39
C GLU A 75 4.26 8.18 -0.45
N CYS A 76 4.59 8.38 -1.72
CA CYS A 76 4.92 7.32 -2.65
C CYS A 76 6.38 7.45 -3.11
N ARG A 77 7.13 6.34 -3.00
CA ARG A 77 8.54 6.27 -3.39
C ARG A 77 8.87 4.92 -4.00
N THR A 78 9.76 4.90 -4.99
CA THR A 78 10.29 3.66 -5.57
C THR A 78 11.81 3.65 -5.55
N PHE A 79 12.39 2.47 -5.42
CA PHE A 79 13.82 2.29 -5.30
C PHE A 79 14.30 1.07 -6.11
N ALA A 80 15.45 1.20 -6.75
CA ALA A 80 16.21 0.06 -7.26
C ALA A 80 17.13 -0.47 -6.15
N LEU A 81 17.18 -1.78 -5.99
CA LEU A 81 18.03 -2.46 -5.01
C LEU A 81 19.26 -3.06 -5.69
N SER A 82 20.42 -2.99 -5.03
CA SER A 82 21.67 -3.54 -5.57
C SER A 82 21.68 -5.07 -5.71
N SER A 83 20.78 -5.77 -5.02
CA SER A 83 20.60 -7.22 -5.05
C SER A 83 19.21 -7.58 -4.53
N PHE A 84 18.79 -8.84 -4.74
CA PHE A 84 17.56 -9.36 -4.16
C PHE A 84 17.60 -9.29 -2.62
N PRO A 85 16.65 -8.60 -1.98
CA PRO A 85 16.55 -8.58 -0.52
C PRO A 85 16.04 -9.93 -0.01
N ASP A 86 16.53 -10.36 1.14
CA ASP A 86 15.81 -11.37 1.94
C ASP A 86 14.55 -10.69 2.52
N PRO A 87 13.34 -11.23 2.34
CA PRO A 87 12.10 -10.66 2.88
C PRO A 87 12.16 -10.36 4.39
N ALA A 88 12.93 -11.12 5.17
CA ALA A 88 13.13 -10.90 6.59
C ALA A 88 13.90 -9.59 6.91
N THR A 89 14.54 -8.98 5.91
CA THR A 89 15.23 -7.69 6.06
C THR A 89 14.33 -6.48 5.85
N ALA A 90 13.07 -6.66 5.46
CA ALA A 90 12.16 -5.57 5.09
C ALA A 90 12.11 -4.44 6.12
N ALA A 91 12.03 -4.76 7.42
CA ALA A 91 12.00 -3.75 8.48
C ALA A 91 13.29 -2.91 8.53
N VAL A 92 14.46 -3.56 8.47
CA VAL A 92 15.76 -2.86 8.51
C VAL A 92 15.98 -2.07 7.22
N LEU A 93 15.59 -2.61 6.06
CA LEU A 93 15.67 -1.91 4.79
C LEU A 93 14.82 -0.63 4.82
N LEU A 94 13.58 -0.72 5.32
CA LEU A 94 12.67 0.42 5.44
C LEU A 94 13.26 1.55 6.31
N GLU A 95 13.96 1.23 7.40
CA GLU A 95 14.66 2.21 8.26
C GLU A 95 15.80 2.95 7.53
N THR A 96 16.37 2.39 6.47
CA THR A 96 17.44 3.04 5.69
C THR A 96 16.93 4.00 4.61
N LEU A 97 15.63 3.97 4.31
CA LEU A 97 15.04 4.76 3.24
C LEU A 97 14.77 6.20 3.70
N PRO A 98 14.93 7.21 2.82
CA PRO A 98 14.72 8.61 3.17
C PRO A 98 13.23 9.00 3.18
N LEU A 99 12.37 8.20 3.83
CA LEU A 99 10.91 8.37 3.87
C LEU A 99 10.49 9.43 4.91
N GLU A 100 9.68 10.38 4.49
CA GLU A 100 9.11 11.45 5.34
C GLU A 100 8.17 10.89 6.41
N CYS A 101 7.35 9.88 6.08
CA CYS A 101 6.45 9.21 7.01
C CYS A 101 7.16 8.50 8.16
N LEU A 102 8.47 8.27 8.03
CA LEU A 102 9.32 7.66 9.05
C LEU A 102 10.27 8.66 9.73
N ARG A 103 10.27 9.93 9.33
CA ARG A 103 11.08 10.95 10.01
C ARG A 103 10.46 11.26 11.36
N ALA A 104 11.05 10.71 12.42
CA ALA A 104 10.63 11.00 13.78
C ALA A 104 10.81 12.50 14.12
N ARG A 105 9.82 13.10 14.80
CA ARG A 105 10.05 14.37 15.54
C ARG A 105 10.81 14.14 16.86
N HIS A 106 10.91 12.88 17.31
CA HIS A 106 11.51 12.53 18.60
C HIS A 106 12.58 11.42 18.46
N PRO A 107 13.80 11.59 19.00
CA PRO A 107 14.91 10.62 18.88
C PRO A 107 14.65 9.21 19.45
N SER A 108 13.54 9.03 20.17
CA SER A 108 13.14 7.78 20.83
C SER A 108 11.96 7.06 20.17
N ALA A 109 11.35 7.64 19.14
CA ALA A 109 10.25 7.01 18.42
C ALA A 109 10.83 6.01 17.42
N THR A 110 11.01 4.76 17.85
CA THR A 110 11.53 3.68 17.00
C THR A 110 10.63 2.45 17.04
N ASP A 111 9.32 2.67 17.20
CA ASP A 111 8.30 1.62 17.12
C ASP A 111 7.80 1.48 15.67
N LEU A 112 8.74 1.26 14.75
CA LEU A 112 8.42 0.78 13.41
C LEU A 112 7.98 -0.68 13.52
N VAL A 113 6.72 -0.94 13.17
CA VAL A 113 6.15 -2.28 13.10
C VAL A 113 5.99 -2.63 11.63
N VAL A 114 6.57 -3.76 11.20
CA VAL A 114 6.44 -4.26 9.83
C VAL A 114 5.85 -5.65 9.88
N THR A 115 4.74 -5.87 9.18
CA THR A 115 3.95 -7.10 9.24
C THR A 115 3.84 -7.69 7.83
N PRO A 116 4.16 -8.99 7.63
CA PRO A 116 3.95 -9.65 6.34
C PRO A 116 2.48 -9.59 5.92
N SER A 117 2.26 -9.44 4.61
CA SER A 117 0.92 -9.38 4.04
C SER A 117 0.83 -10.20 2.75
N THR A 118 -0.34 -10.18 2.13
CA THR A 118 -0.61 -10.85 0.85
C THR A 118 -1.08 -9.83 -0.17
N PRO A 119 -0.85 -10.06 -1.47
CA PRO A 119 -1.34 -9.15 -2.52
C PRO A 119 -2.86 -8.98 -2.46
N GLY A 120 -3.62 -10.03 -2.12
CA GLY A 120 -5.08 -9.94 -1.96
C GLY A 120 -5.52 -9.04 -0.81
N ARG A 121 -4.79 -9.05 0.32
CA ARG A 121 -5.05 -8.13 1.45
C ARG A 121 -4.74 -6.69 1.07
N VAL A 122 -3.58 -6.45 0.46
CA VAL A 122 -3.18 -5.11 -0.01
C VAL A 122 -4.18 -4.58 -1.04
N TRP A 123 -4.56 -5.39 -2.02
CA TRP A 123 -5.56 -5.03 -3.01
C TRP A 123 -6.90 -4.68 -2.36
N SER A 124 -7.33 -5.44 -1.34
CA SER A 124 -8.58 -5.16 -0.62
C SER A 124 -8.54 -3.80 0.10
N ARG A 125 -7.39 -3.39 0.64
CA ARG A 125 -7.22 -2.06 1.27
C ARG A 125 -7.27 -0.94 0.25
N LEU A 126 -6.54 -1.08 -0.86
CA LEU A 126 -6.58 -0.13 -1.98
C LEU A 126 -8.00 0.02 -2.54
N PHE A 127 -8.70 -1.11 -2.72
CA PHE A 127 -10.09 -1.10 -3.17
C PHE A 127 -11.02 -0.43 -2.16
N ALA A 128 -10.87 -0.69 -0.86
CA ALA A 128 -11.68 -0.06 0.17
C ALA A 128 -11.48 1.47 0.18
N ALA A 129 -10.24 1.95 0.09
CA ALA A 129 -9.93 3.37 0.00
C ALA A 129 -10.58 4.03 -1.23
N ALA A 130 -10.40 3.41 -2.41
CA ALA A 130 -10.89 3.95 -3.67
C ALA A 130 -12.43 3.92 -3.79
N ALA A 131 -13.06 2.85 -3.29
CA ALA A 131 -14.49 2.62 -3.46
C ALA A 131 -15.33 3.32 -2.38
N ASN A 132 -14.82 3.49 -1.16
CA ASN A 132 -15.56 4.09 -0.05
C ASN A 132 -15.20 5.54 0.23
N GLY A 133 -13.96 5.94 -0.02
CA GLY A 133 -13.50 7.29 0.30
C GLY A 133 -12.83 7.40 1.65
N GLY A 134 -12.35 8.62 1.89
CA GLY A 134 -11.63 9.06 3.06
C GLY A 134 -12.56 9.50 4.18
N ALA A 135 -12.04 10.24 5.16
CA ALA A 135 -12.80 10.69 6.33
C ALA A 135 -13.93 11.65 5.93
N TYR A 136 -13.66 12.52 4.96
CA TYR A 136 -14.54 13.65 4.63
C TYR A 136 -15.11 13.60 3.19
N ASN A 137 -14.92 12.50 2.46
CA ASN A 137 -15.37 12.38 1.07
C ASN A 137 -16.10 11.06 0.78
N SER A 138 -16.55 10.91 -0.46
CA SER A 138 -17.07 9.65 -0.97
C SER A 138 -16.10 9.04 -1.98
N GLY A 139 -16.01 7.72 -1.98
CA GLY A 139 -15.26 6.97 -2.99
C GLY A 139 -15.94 6.95 -4.36
N THR A 140 -15.21 6.42 -5.34
CA THR A 140 -15.63 6.31 -6.74
C THR A 140 -16.59 5.13 -6.99
N GLY A 141 -16.93 4.37 -5.95
CA GLY A 141 -17.79 3.19 -6.02
C GLY A 141 -17.10 1.96 -6.62
N GLY A 142 -17.83 0.86 -6.76
CA GLY A 142 -17.26 -0.46 -7.04
C GLY A 142 -16.47 -0.57 -8.35
N ALA A 143 -17.03 -0.14 -9.48
CA ALA A 143 -16.38 -0.35 -10.78
C ALA A 143 -15.10 0.49 -10.95
N TYR A 144 -15.17 1.78 -10.64
CA TYR A 144 -14.02 2.68 -10.73
C TYR A 144 -13.02 2.46 -9.60
N GLY A 145 -13.49 2.16 -8.38
CA GLY A 145 -12.62 1.78 -7.27
C GLY A 145 -11.83 0.50 -7.56
N ARG A 146 -12.44 -0.48 -8.23
CA ARG A 146 -11.76 -1.70 -8.68
C ARG A 146 -10.66 -1.39 -9.70
N LEU A 147 -10.95 -0.52 -10.68
CA LEU A 147 -9.94 -0.07 -11.64
C LEU A 147 -8.77 0.65 -10.96
N ALA A 148 -9.07 1.58 -10.05
CA ALA A 148 -8.08 2.33 -9.30
C ALA A 148 -7.19 1.41 -8.44
N ALA A 149 -7.79 0.45 -7.74
CA ALA A 149 -7.06 -0.54 -6.95
C ALA A 149 -6.09 -1.39 -7.79
N TRP A 150 -6.52 -1.84 -8.98
CA TRP A 150 -5.64 -2.58 -9.89
C TRP A 150 -4.50 -1.72 -10.43
N ARG A 151 -4.76 -0.46 -10.76
CA ARG A 151 -3.71 0.47 -11.21
C ARG A 151 -2.68 0.71 -10.13
N SER A 152 -3.13 0.97 -8.90
CA SER A 152 -2.25 1.13 -7.73
C SER A 152 -1.43 -0.13 -7.45
N LEU A 153 -2.06 -1.31 -7.44
CA LEU A 153 -1.34 -2.58 -7.25
C LEU A 153 -0.31 -2.81 -8.35
N GLY A 154 -0.65 -2.51 -9.61
CA GLY A 154 0.26 -2.58 -10.74
C GLY A 154 1.45 -1.64 -10.59
N GLY A 155 1.21 -0.38 -10.24
CA GLY A 155 2.28 0.60 -10.01
C GLY A 155 3.23 0.17 -8.90
N LEU A 156 2.70 -0.38 -7.80
CA LEU A 156 3.50 -0.93 -6.71
C LEU A 156 4.40 -2.08 -7.18
N CYS A 157 3.92 -2.91 -8.09
CA CYS A 157 4.67 -4.03 -8.68
C CYS A 157 5.58 -3.63 -9.86
N GLY A 158 5.68 -2.34 -10.20
CA GLY A 158 6.44 -1.87 -11.36
C GLY A 158 5.81 -2.22 -12.72
N ALA A 159 4.51 -2.52 -12.75
CA ALA A 159 3.77 -2.74 -13.99
C ALA A 159 3.45 -1.42 -14.68
N THR A 160 3.51 -1.42 -16.01
CA THR A 160 3.16 -0.31 -16.89
C THR A 160 1.66 -0.25 -17.17
N GLU A 161 1.20 0.83 -17.78
CA GLU A 161 -0.20 0.97 -18.23
C GLU A 161 -0.62 -0.06 -19.30
N PHE A 162 0.35 -0.70 -19.96
CA PHE A 162 0.11 -1.70 -21.00
C PHE A 162 0.01 -3.13 -20.45
N ASP A 163 0.43 -3.35 -19.20
CA ASP A 163 0.34 -4.67 -18.56
C ASP A 163 -1.11 -5.05 -18.28
N SER A 164 -1.45 -6.31 -18.56
CA SER A 164 -2.79 -6.82 -18.27
C SER A 164 -3.00 -7.02 -16.77
N VAL A 165 -4.25 -7.18 -16.34
CA VAL A 165 -4.55 -7.53 -14.94
C VAL A 165 -3.94 -8.89 -14.56
N ASP A 166 -3.81 -9.83 -15.49
CA ASP A 166 -3.13 -11.10 -15.22
C ASP A 166 -1.62 -10.94 -15.06
N ASP A 167 -1.00 -10.02 -15.81
CA ASP A 167 0.42 -9.68 -15.64
C ASP A 167 0.66 -9.02 -14.27
N ILE A 168 -0.20 -8.07 -13.90
CA ILE A 168 -0.16 -7.42 -12.57
C ILE A 168 -0.35 -8.46 -11.48
N ARG A 169 -1.34 -9.36 -11.61
CA ARG A 169 -1.61 -10.41 -10.63
C ARG A 169 -0.41 -11.33 -10.44
N ARG A 170 0.19 -11.81 -11.54
CA ARG A 170 1.38 -12.67 -11.50
C ARG A 170 2.56 -11.96 -10.82
N ARG A 171 2.86 -10.72 -11.21
CA ARG A 171 3.92 -9.93 -10.54
C ARG A 171 3.64 -9.74 -9.05
N ALA A 172 2.38 -9.51 -8.68
CA ALA A 172 1.96 -9.36 -7.29
C ALA A 172 2.08 -10.67 -6.50
N GLU A 173 1.81 -11.82 -7.12
CA GLU A 173 2.02 -13.16 -6.53
C GLU A 173 3.51 -13.47 -6.35
N ASP A 174 4.37 -13.01 -7.26
CA ASP A 174 5.83 -13.17 -7.21
C ASP A 174 6.54 -12.13 -6.31
N SER A 175 5.80 -11.19 -5.72
CA SER A 175 6.34 -10.13 -4.85
C SER A 175 6.16 -10.44 -3.37
N HIS A 176 7.01 -9.84 -2.52
CA HIS A 176 6.84 -9.89 -1.07
C HIS A 176 6.17 -8.62 -0.55
N TRP A 177 5.06 -8.79 0.15
CA TRP A 177 4.22 -7.69 0.61
C TRP A 177 4.30 -7.52 2.11
N PHE A 178 4.35 -6.26 2.53
CA PHE A 178 4.36 -5.87 3.93
C PHE A 178 3.44 -4.69 4.14
N LEU A 179 2.89 -4.64 5.34
CA LEU A 179 2.23 -3.48 5.88
C LEU A 179 3.13 -2.94 6.97
N PHE A 180 3.19 -1.63 7.12
CA PHE A 180 3.94 -1.04 8.21
C PHE A 180 3.20 0.10 8.87
N GLU A 181 3.53 0.28 10.13
CA GLU A 181 3.03 1.34 11.00
C GLU A 181 4.24 1.91 11.74
N ALA A 182 4.25 3.22 11.94
CA ALA A 182 5.30 3.87 12.70
C ALA A 182 4.66 4.95 13.58
N ASP A 183 5.06 5.01 14.84
CA ASP A 183 4.66 6.08 15.76
C ASP A 183 5.37 7.38 15.39
N THR A 184 4.83 8.09 14.39
CA THR A 184 5.34 9.38 13.91
C THR A 184 4.20 10.37 13.77
N ALA A 185 4.50 11.66 13.85
CA ALA A 185 3.52 12.73 13.63
C ALA A 185 3.02 12.81 12.16
N TRP A 186 3.45 11.89 11.30
CA TRP A 186 2.94 11.76 9.94
C TRP A 186 1.70 10.88 9.89
N PHE A 187 1.62 9.86 10.74
CA PHE A 187 0.43 9.02 10.89
C PHE A 187 -0.45 9.59 12.01
N GLU A 188 -1.76 9.61 11.77
CA GLU A 188 -2.77 10.07 12.72
C GLU A 188 -3.31 8.91 13.57
N HIS A 189 -2.95 7.67 13.21
CA HIS A 189 -3.28 6.42 13.88
C HIS A 189 -4.79 6.16 14.05
N ILE A 190 -5.58 6.60 13.08
CA ILE A 190 -7.03 6.30 13.01
C ILE A 190 -7.38 5.49 11.75
N ALA A 191 -8.68 5.27 11.53
CA ALA A 191 -9.21 4.35 10.54
C ALA A 191 -8.80 4.62 9.07
N TRP A 192 -8.20 5.76 8.76
CA TRP A 192 -7.78 6.17 7.42
C TRP A 192 -6.27 6.23 7.24
N ASP A 193 -5.54 5.35 7.93
CA ASP A 193 -4.09 5.24 7.80
C ASP A 193 -3.70 3.84 7.32
N PHE A 194 -2.81 3.78 6.34
CA PHE A 194 -2.08 2.56 6.06
C PHE A 194 -0.78 2.86 5.32
N ALA A 195 0.20 1.98 5.50
CA ALA A 195 1.41 2.00 4.71
C ALA A 195 1.74 0.61 4.18
N ILE A 196 2.15 0.56 2.91
CA ILE A 196 2.44 -0.64 2.14
C ILE A 196 3.89 -0.55 1.69
N LEU A 197 4.59 -1.67 1.85
CA LEU A 197 5.91 -1.91 1.28
C LEU A 197 5.81 -3.17 0.42
N VAL A 198 6.39 -3.11 -0.78
CA VAL A 198 6.52 -4.28 -1.66
C VAL A 198 7.96 -4.42 -2.12
N LEU A 199 8.47 -5.66 -2.08
CA LEU A 199 9.73 -6.07 -2.68
C LEU A 199 9.39 -6.86 -3.95
N THR A 200 9.82 -6.35 -5.10
CA THR A 200 9.48 -6.92 -6.41
C THR A 200 10.41 -8.08 -6.80
N PRO A 201 10.00 -8.95 -7.75
CA PRO A 201 10.82 -10.04 -8.28
C PRO A 201 11.94 -9.58 -9.22
N GLU A 202 11.92 -8.31 -9.62
CA GLU A 202 13.09 -7.56 -10.08
C GLU A 202 13.61 -6.79 -8.85
N PRO A 203 14.93 -6.66 -8.60
CA PRO A 203 15.47 -6.14 -7.35
C PRO A 203 15.09 -4.66 -7.15
N GLY A 204 13.91 -4.46 -6.58
CA GLY A 204 13.21 -3.20 -6.54
C GLY A 204 12.24 -3.18 -5.36
N LEU A 205 11.87 -1.97 -4.98
CA LEU A 205 11.07 -1.70 -3.79
C LEU A 205 10.14 -0.52 -4.08
N SER A 206 8.88 -0.66 -3.71
CA SER A 206 7.90 0.43 -3.77
C SER A 206 7.23 0.62 -2.41
N VAL A 207 6.98 1.88 -2.07
CA VAL A 207 6.32 2.30 -0.83
C VAL A 207 5.13 3.17 -1.17
N LEU A 208 4.02 2.93 -0.49
CA LEU A 208 2.87 3.83 -0.42
C LEU A 208 2.47 3.97 1.05
N ALA A 209 2.68 5.14 1.63
CA ALA A 209 2.11 5.54 2.92
C ALA A 209 1.00 6.55 2.70
N VAL A 210 -0.13 6.39 3.39
CA VAL A 210 -1.30 7.27 3.28
C VAL A 210 -1.92 7.50 4.65
N THR A 211 -2.45 8.70 4.84
CA THR A 211 -3.25 9.10 6.01
C THR A 211 -4.32 10.09 5.55
N ASP A 212 -5.50 10.09 6.19
CA ASP A 212 -6.55 11.07 5.91
C ASP A 212 -7.34 11.48 7.15
N THR A 213 -6.85 12.53 7.83
CA THR A 213 -7.40 13.11 9.06
C THR A 213 -6.73 14.46 9.36
N ASP A 214 -7.38 15.29 10.20
CA ASP A 214 -7.00 16.65 10.60
C ASP A 214 -6.29 16.75 11.97
#